data_AF-A0A2G2J492-F1
#
_entry.id   AF-A0A2G2J492-F1
#
_cell.length_a   1.000
_cell.length_b   1.000
_cell.length_c   1.000
_cell.angle_alpha   90.00
_cell.angle_beta   90.00
_cell.angle_gamma   90.00
#
_symmetry.space_group_name_H-M   'P 1'
#
loop_
_entity.id
_entity.type
_entity.pdbx_description
1 polymer ?
#
loop_
_entity_poly.entity_id
_entity_poly.type
_entity_poly.pdbx_seq_one_letter_code
_entity_poly.pdbx_strand_id
1 'polypeptide(L)'
;MKRIFIFVIMMGAFLTLSACDNSKKTYESLIVGNWETTAPMTVSEDGITITFTELNSTYNKNHISYSNGIMLISSSLFPQDLEMSIAIKANWTIEGDTLTETMTAADIKMKSVIPGIPDISEVIGQQMIAEGAKTSTILSLDAKTLVLEENESDLKITMIRQ
;
A
#
# COMPACT_ATOMS: atom_id res chain seq x y z
N MET A 1 -9.16 11.67 73.85
CA MET A 1 -8.99 10.20 73.66
C MET A 1 -8.73 9.96 72.17
N LYS A 2 -7.51 9.59 71.76
CA LYS A 2 -7.12 8.26 71.19
C LYS A 2 -8.12 7.79 70.10
N ARG A 3 -7.79 7.57 68.83
CA ARG A 3 -6.58 7.01 68.16
C ARG A 3 -6.54 7.52 66.69
N ILE A 4 -5.47 8.14 66.19
CA ILE A 4 -4.36 7.58 65.38
C ILE A 4 -4.73 6.38 64.48
N PHE A 5 -4.72 6.62 63.16
CA PHE A 5 -4.12 5.73 62.17
C PHE A 5 -3.27 6.57 61.22
N ILE A 6 -1.97 6.29 61.23
CA ILE A 6 -0.98 6.73 60.24
C ILE A 6 -0.94 5.63 59.18
N PHE A 7 -1.05 5.99 57.91
CA PHE A 7 -0.40 5.26 56.83
C PHE A 7 0.17 6.26 55.82
N VAL A 8 1.50 6.35 55.85
CA VAL A 8 2.36 6.90 54.81
C VAL A 8 2.27 5.98 53.59
N ILE A 9 2.34 6.52 52.36
CA ILE A 9 3.12 5.95 51.23
C ILE A 9 3.12 6.92 50.03
N MET A 10 4.35 7.28 49.66
CA MET A 10 4.89 7.61 48.34
C MET A 10 4.23 8.64 47.44
N MET A 11 4.94 9.77 47.36
CA MET A 11 5.40 10.38 46.11
C MET A 11 5.62 9.34 45.00
N GLY A 12 4.67 9.28 44.07
CA GLY A 12 4.80 8.59 42.79
C GLY A 12 4.64 9.63 41.70
N ALA A 13 5.76 10.14 41.20
CA ALA A 13 5.79 10.91 39.97
C ALA A 13 5.05 10.11 38.89
N PHE A 14 3.94 10.66 38.39
CA PHE A 14 3.30 10.17 37.18
C PHE A 14 4.26 10.52 36.02
N LEU A 15 5.30 9.70 35.87
CA LEU A 15 6.03 9.58 34.63
C LEU A 15 5.01 9.01 33.65
N THR A 16 4.34 9.88 32.91
CA THR A 16 3.76 9.51 31.64
C THR A 16 4.93 8.97 30.82
N LEU A 17 5.10 7.66 30.85
CA LEU A 17 5.80 6.95 29.79
C LEU A 17 5.01 7.27 28.54
N SER A 18 5.40 8.34 27.85
CA SER A 18 5.31 8.41 26.41
C SER A 18 5.98 7.13 25.94
N ALA A 19 5.18 6.11 25.67
CA ALA A 19 5.58 4.98 24.87
C ALA A 19 6.00 5.59 23.53
N CYS A 20 7.28 5.95 23.44
CA CYS A 20 7.91 6.33 22.20
C CYS A 20 7.71 5.15 21.25
N ASP A 21 6.94 5.45 20.21
CA ASP A 21 6.59 4.65 19.05
C ASP A 21 7.83 4.00 18.41
N ASN A 22 8.30 2.90 19.00
CA ASN A 22 9.38 2.08 18.45
C ASN A 22 8.92 1.32 17.19
N SER A 23 7.61 1.17 16.98
CA SER A 23 7.01 0.57 15.77
C SER A 23 7.42 1.31 14.50
N LYS A 24 7.44 2.65 14.53
CA LYS A 24 7.78 3.47 13.35
C LYS A 24 9.17 3.15 12.76
N LYS A 25 10.22 3.10 13.60
CA LYS A 25 11.58 2.78 13.13
C LYS A 25 11.72 1.31 12.67
N THR A 26 10.91 0.42 13.24
CA THR A 26 10.93 -1.00 12.87
C THR A 26 10.30 -1.21 11.49
N TYR A 27 9.14 -0.61 11.19
CA TYR A 27 8.53 -0.77 9.88
C TYR A 27 9.31 -0.08 8.75
N GLU A 28 9.78 1.15 8.95
CA GLU A 28 10.58 1.86 7.92
C GLU A 28 11.84 1.08 7.52
N SER A 29 12.50 0.42 8.49
CA SER A 29 13.68 -0.38 8.18
C SER A 29 13.35 -1.74 7.58
N LEU A 30 12.24 -2.36 7.99
CA LEU A 30 11.81 -3.66 7.48
C LEU A 30 11.17 -3.57 6.09
N ILE A 31 10.45 -2.51 5.74
CA ILE A 31 9.75 -2.45 4.43
C ILE A 31 10.72 -2.38 3.25
N VAL A 32 11.94 -1.85 3.47
CA VAL A 32 12.95 -1.71 2.42
C VAL A 32 13.31 -3.09 1.84
N GLY A 33 13.12 -3.26 0.53
CA GLY A 33 13.33 -4.52 -0.17
C GLY A 33 12.46 -4.67 -1.41
N ASN A 34 12.57 -5.83 -2.05
CA ASN A 34 11.74 -6.23 -3.18
C ASN A 34 10.64 -7.18 -2.69
N TRP A 35 9.42 -6.95 -3.15
CA TRP A 35 8.23 -7.66 -2.73
C TRP A 35 7.43 -8.06 -3.96
N GLU A 36 6.90 -9.27 -3.96
CA GLU A 36 6.03 -9.79 -5.02
C GLU A 36 4.69 -10.24 -4.43
N THR A 37 3.58 -9.87 -5.05
CA THR A 37 2.26 -10.34 -4.64
C THR A 37 2.13 -11.86 -4.79
N THR A 38 1.55 -12.50 -3.79
CA THR A 38 1.37 -13.97 -3.77
C THR A 38 0.18 -14.45 -4.59
N ALA A 39 -0.76 -13.56 -4.93
CA ALA A 39 -1.95 -13.87 -5.70
C ALA A 39 -2.41 -12.61 -6.48
N PRO A 40 -3.17 -12.79 -7.59
CA PRO A 40 -3.85 -11.70 -8.25
C PRO A 40 -4.75 -10.91 -7.30
N MET A 41 -4.79 -9.60 -7.49
CA MET A 41 -5.68 -8.71 -6.75
C MET A 41 -6.80 -8.27 -7.68
N THR A 42 -8.05 -8.30 -7.22
CA THR A 42 -9.20 -7.95 -8.04
C THR A 42 -10.07 -6.94 -7.34
N VAL A 43 -10.38 -5.85 -8.04
CA VAL A 43 -11.34 -4.82 -7.64
C VAL A 43 -12.47 -4.84 -8.65
N SER A 44 -13.71 -4.73 -8.19
CA SER A 44 -14.88 -4.69 -9.08
C SER A 44 -15.81 -3.57 -8.66
N GLU A 45 -16.08 -2.66 -9.60
CA GLU A 45 -16.92 -1.49 -9.39
C GLU A 45 -17.70 -1.20 -10.69
N ASP A 46 -18.99 -0.91 -10.56
CA ASP A 46 -19.86 -0.51 -11.68
C ASP A 46 -19.81 -1.40 -12.94
N GLY A 47 -19.64 -2.72 -12.76
CA GLY A 47 -19.58 -3.68 -13.86
C GLY A 47 -18.25 -3.69 -14.62
N ILE A 48 -17.22 -3.05 -14.06
CA ILE A 48 -15.84 -3.14 -14.49
C ILE A 48 -15.08 -3.93 -13.43
N THR A 49 -14.33 -4.93 -13.86
CA THR A 49 -13.42 -5.70 -13.01
C THR A 49 -11.99 -5.38 -13.42
N ILE A 50 -11.19 -4.92 -12.46
CA ILE A 50 -9.76 -4.66 -12.63
C ILE A 50 -9.02 -5.75 -11.87
N THR A 51 -8.22 -6.53 -12.57
CA THR A 51 -7.35 -7.55 -11.98
C THR A 51 -5.89 -7.16 -12.18
N PHE A 52 -5.14 -7.12 -11.09
CA PHE A 52 -3.70 -6.92 -11.11
C PHE A 52 -3.00 -8.27 -10.92
N THR A 53 -2.02 -8.56 -11.77
CA THR A 53 -1.19 -9.76 -11.71
C THR A 53 0.29 -9.41 -11.79
N GLU A 54 1.14 -10.32 -11.30
CA GLU A 54 2.61 -10.19 -11.39
C GLU A 54 3.13 -8.88 -10.78
N LEU A 55 2.45 -8.41 -9.72
CA LEU A 55 2.80 -7.15 -9.07
C LEU A 55 4.07 -7.32 -8.24
N ASN A 56 5.06 -6.51 -8.59
CA ASN A 56 6.34 -6.42 -7.92
C ASN A 56 6.58 -5.00 -7.45
N SER A 57 6.98 -4.80 -6.20
CA SER A 57 7.26 -3.50 -5.60
C SER A 57 8.62 -3.49 -4.91
N THR A 58 9.41 -2.47 -5.18
CA THR A 58 10.69 -2.22 -4.52
C THR A 58 10.60 -0.95 -3.69
N TYR A 59 10.73 -1.06 -2.37
CA TYR A 59 10.83 0.10 -1.47
C TYR A 59 12.30 0.41 -1.17
N ASN A 60 12.76 1.61 -1.53
CA ASN A 60 14.15 2.01 -1.34
C ASN A 60 14.35 2.89 -0.10
N LYS A 61 15.56 2.86 0.49
CA LYS A 61 15.94 3.66 1.66
C LYS A 61 15.80 5.18 1.50
N ASN A 62 15.70 5.67 0.28
CA ASN A 62 15.51 7.09 -0.02
C ASN A 62 14.03 7.49 -0.15
N HIS A 63 13.10 6.65 0.35
CA HIS A 63 11.66 6.88 0.32
C HIS A 63 11.05 6.93 -1.09
N ILE A 64 11.69 6.28 -2.06
CA ILE A 64 11.15 6.07 -3.40
C ILE A 64 10.79 4.59 -3.58
N SER A 65 9.58 4.31 -4.04
CA SER A 65 9.15 2.98 -4.46
C SER A 65 9.02 2.90 -5.97
N TYR A 66 9.28 1.70 -6.50
CA TYR A 66 8.99 1.35 -7.89
C TYR A 66 8.11 0.12 -7.89
N SER A 67 6.99 0.18 -8.59
CA SER A 67 6.07 -0.95 -8.74
C SER A 67 5.88 -1.26 -10.21
N ASN A 68 5.76 -2.53 -10.56
CA ASN A 68 5.42 -2.97 -11.90
C ASN A 68 4.49 -4.19 -11.85
N GLY A 69 3.77 -4.43 -12.95
CA GLY A 69 2.90 -5.59 -13.09
C GLY A 69 2.03 -5.51 -14.33
N ILE A 70 0.98 -6.31 -14.32
CA ILE A 70 -0.03 -6.35 -15.38
C ILE A 70 -1.38 -5.96 -14.78
N MET A 71 -2.11 -5.11 -15.49
CA MET A 71 -3.49 -4.74 -15.19
C MET A 71 -4.39 -5.28 -16.31
N LEU A 72 -5.41 -6.04 -15.94
CA LEU A 72 -6.45 -6.55 -16.81
C LEU A 72 -7.75 -5.82 -16.47
N ILE A 73 -8.39 -5.22 -17.48
CA ILE A 73 -9.70 -4.59 -17.32
C ILE A 73 -10.73 -5.39 -18.11
N SER A 74 -11.65 -6.00 -17.38
CA SER A 74 -12.77 -6.77 -17.89
C SER A 74 -14.07 -5.97 -17.74
N SER A 75 -14.85 -5.86 -18.80
CA SER A 75 -16.18 -5.23 -18.76
C SER A 75 -17.03 -5.71 -19.93
N SER A 76 -18.36 -5.74 -19.77
CA SER A 76 -19.28 -5.99 -20.89
C SER A 76 -19.22 -4.91 -21.99
N LEU A 77 -18.58 -3.78 -21.72
CA LEU A 77 -18.33 -2.71 -22.69
C LEU A 77 -17.28 -3.09 -23.74
N PHE A 78 -16.43 -4.07 -23.44
CA PHE A 78 -15.36 -4.53 -24.32
C PHE A 78 -15.62 -5.96 -24.79
N PRO A 79 -15.30 -6.29 -26.06
CA PRO A 79 -15.45 -7.64 -26.58
C PRO A 79 -14.44 -8.65 -25.99
N GLN A 80 -13.40 -8.15 -25.33
CA GLN A 80 -12.35 -8.91 -24.65
C GLN A 80 -11.68 -8.02 -23.59
N ASP A 81 -10.87 -8.62 -22.72
CA ASP A 81 -10.14 -7.88 -21.69
C ASP A 81 -9.09 -6.93 -22.28
N LEU A 82 -9.00 -5.74 -21.68
CA LEU A 82 -7.91 -4.81 -21.94
C LEU A 82 -6.73 -5.14 -21.03
N GLU A 83 -5.66 -5.66 -21.62
CA GLU A 83 -4.41 -5.91 -20.91
C GLU A 83 -3.50 -4.70 -21.02
N MET A 84 -2.89 -4.32 -19.90
CA MET A 84 -1.94 -3.22 -19.79
C MET A 84 -0.74 -3.64 -18.94
N SER A 85 0.47 -3.23 -19.34
CA SER A 85 1.61 -3.26 -18.42
C SER A 85 1.69 -1.95 -17.65
N ILE A 86 2.00 -2.04 -16.36
CA ILE A 86 2.13 -0.88 -15.49
C ILE A 86 3.54 -0.77 -14.93
N ALA A 87 4.07 0.44 -14.86
CA ALA A 87 5.29 0.79 -14.14
C ALA A 87 5.08 2.12 -13.42
N ILE A 88 5.11 2.09 -12.09
CA ILE A 88 4.78 3.21 -11.21
C ILE A 88 6.02 3.58 -10.41
N LYS A 89 6.20 4.88 -10.21
CA LYS A 89 7.15 5.44 -9.23
C LYS A 89 6.37 6.25 -8.22
N ALA A 90 6.56 5.96 -6.94
CA ALA A 90 5.94 6.71 -5.86
C ALA A 90 6.97 7.17 -4.82
N ASN A 91 6.63 8.22 -4.08
CA ASN A 91 7.27 8.51 -2.79
C ASN A 91 6.47 7.79 -1.71
N TRP A 92 7.15 7.26 -0.69
CA TRP A 92 6.48 6.56 0.39
C TRP A 92 6.89 7.05 1.77
N THR A 93 5.94 7.04 2.71
CA THR A 93 6.16 7.32 4.13
C THR A 93 5.41 6.31 4.99
N ILE A 94 5.90 6.07 6.21
CA ILE A 94 5.21 5.26 7.21
C ILE A 94 4.98 6.10 8.46
N GLU A 95 3.74 6.13 8.94
CA GLU A 95 3.35 6.76 10.20
C GLU A 95 2.53 5.77 11.03
N GLY A 96 3.07 5.33 12.18
CA GLY A 96 2.49 4.21 12.91
C GLY A 96 2.49 2.94 12.06
N ASP A 97 1.31 2.38 11.84
CA ASP A 97 1.04 1.25 10.96
C ASP A 97 0.55 1.67 9.56
N THR A 98 0.52 2.96 9.24
CA THR A 98 -0.01 3.44 7.95
C THR A 98 1.13 3.66 6.96
N LEU A 99 1.10 2.96 5.84
CA LEU A 99 1.91 3.23 4.65
C LEU A 99 1.15 4.22 3.76
N THR A 100 1.80 5.32 3.37
CA THR A 100 1.28 6.26 2.38
C THR A 100 2.19 6.25 1.16
N GLU A 101 1.62 6.06 -0.02
CA GLU A 101 2.34 6.11 -1.30
C GLU A 101 1.75 7.20 -2.19
N THR A 102 2.56 8.19 -2.55
CA THR A 102 2.18 9.27 -3.47
C THR A 102 2.81 9.01 -4.82
N MET A 103 1.99 8.67 -5.82
CA MET A 103 2.46 8.42 -7.17
C MET A 103 3.04 9.69 -7.79
N THR A 104 4.23 9.58 -8.38
CA THR A 104 4.97 10.70 -9.01
C THR A 104 5.19 10.49 -10.50
N ALA A 105 5.14 9.24 -10.96
CA ALA A 105 5.15 8.88 -12.37
C ALA A 105 4.45 7.54 -12.57
N ALA A 106 3.80 7.39 -13.72
CA ALA A 106 3.18 6.16 -14.17
C ALA A 106 3.46 5.99 -15.68
N ASP A 107 4.11 4.90 -16.06
CA ASP A 107 4.27 4.45 -17.44
C ASP A 107 3.34 3.25 -17.65
N ILE A 108 2.20 3.51 -18.26
CA ILE A 108 1.17 2.53 -18.58
C ILE A 108 1.25 2.24 -20.07
N LYS A 109 1.11 0.97 -20.47
CA LYS A 109 1.08 0.60 -21.89
C LYS A 109 0.02 -0.46 -22.13
N MET A 110 -0.98 -0.10 -22.92
CA MET A 110 -1.95 -1.04 -23.45
C MET A 110 -1.25 -2.08 -24.33
N LYS A 111 -1.53 -3.35 -24.05
CA LYS A 111 -1.02 -4.52 -24.80
C LYS A 111 -2.07 -5.08 -25.73
N SER A 112 -3.33 -5.10 -25.28
CA SER A 112 -4.47 -5.50 -26.12
C SER A 112 -4.72 -4.49 -27.23
N VAL A 113 -4.96 -4.98 -28.45
CA VAL A 113 -5.48 -4.15 -29.56
C VAL A 113 -6.93 -4.56 -29.82
N ILE A 114 -7.87 -3.73 -29.39
CA ILE A 114 -9.30 -3.95 -29.65
C ILE A 114 -9.77 -2.98 -30.75
N PRO A 115 -10.34 -3.48 -31.86
CA PRO A 115 -10.85 -2.61 -32.93
C PRO A 115 -11.84 -1.57 -32.40
N GLY A 116 -11.59 -0.29 -32.72
CA GLY A 116 -12.45 0.83 -32.32
C GLY A 116 -12.22 1.37 -30.92
N ILE A 117 -11.32 0.76 -30.13
CA ILE A 117 -10.93 1.29 -28.81
C ILE A 117 -9.61 2.05 -28.98
N PRO A 118 -9.55 3.35 -28.64
CA PRO A 118 -8.30 4.11 -28.67
C PRO A 118 -7.35 3.65 -27.57
N ASP A 119 -6.05 3.93 -27.75
CA ASP A 119 -5.08 3.76 -26.68
C ASP A 119 -5.37 4.79 -25.57
N ILE A 120 -5.69 4.28 -24.37
CA ILE A 120 -6.00 5.08 -23.18
C ILE A 120 -4.87 5.07 -22.14
N SER A 121 -3.69 4.58 -22.50
CA SER A 121 -2.54 4.43 -21.60
C SER A 121 -2.16 5.73 -20.90
N GLU A 122 -2.07 6.83 -21.65
CA GLU A 122 -1.72 8.15 -21.10
C GLU A 122 -2.78 8.65 -20.13
N VAL A 123 -4.06 8.47 -20.45
CA VAL A 123 -5.19 8.90 -19.62
C VAL A 123 -5.17 8.16 -18.28
N ILE A 124 -4.98 6.85 -18.30
CA ILE A 124 -4.87 6.04 -17.07
C ILE A 124 -3.66 6.47 -16.25
N GLY A 125 -2.50 6.63 -16.88
CA GLY A 125 -1.29 7.08 -16.18
C GLY A 125 -1.46 8.45 -15.52
N GLN A 126 -2.10 9.41 -16.20
CA GLN A 126 -2.40 10.73 -15.63
C GLN A 126 -3.41 10.63 -14.49
N GLN A 127 -4.44 9.81 -14.61
CA GLN A 127 -5.44 9.61 -13.57
C GLN A 127 -4.83 9.01 -12.30
N MET A 128 -3.98 7.99 -12.43
CA MET A 128 -3.28 7.38 -11.29
C MET A 128 -2.42 8.40 -10.52
N ILE A 129 -1.77 9.33 -11.23
CA ILE A 129 -1.01 10.41 -10.60
C ILE A 129 -1.94 11.44 -9.96
N ALA A 130 -3.05 11.77 -10.62
CA ALA A 130 -4.02 12.77 -10.16
C ALA A 130 -4.80 12.33 -8.91
N GLU A 131 -5.04 11.03 -8.73
CA GLU A 131 -5.61 10.46 -7.50
C GLU A 131 -4.76 10.75 -6.26
N GLY A 132 -3.46 10.96 -6.45
CA GLY A 132 -2.57 11.43 -5.40
C GLY A 132 -2.09 10.31 -4.48
N ALA A 133 -2.25 10.51 -3.17
CA ALA A 133 -1.71 9.61 -2.16
C ALA A 133 -2.68 8.46 -1.88
N LYS A 134 -2.21 7.22 -2.04
CA LYS A 134 -2.90 6.02 -1.57
C LYS A 134 -2.40 5.64 -0.19
N THR A 135 -3.31 5.16 0.65
CA THR A 135 -2.98 4.75 2.02
C THR A 135 -3.35 3.30 2.25
N SER A 136 -2.50 2.61 3.00
CA SER A 136 -2.73 1.22 3.40
C SER A 136 -2.28 1.00 4.82
N THR A 137 -3.02 0.17 5.56
CA THR A 137 -2.61 -0.28 6.89
C THR A 137 -1.70 -1.50 6.77
N ILE A 138 -0.57 -1.46 7.46
CA ILE A 138 0.39 -2.56 7.59
C ILE A 138 -0.14 -3.51 8.65
N LEU A 139 -0.82 -4.58 8.21
CA LEU A 139 -1.32 -5.63 9.09
C LEU A 139 -0.20 -6.55 9.60
N SER A 140 0.83 -6.76 8.78
CA SER A 140 2.01 -7.56 9.15
C SER A 140 3.21 -7.18 8.29
N LEU A 141 4.38 -7.06 8.90
CA LEU A 141 5.64 -6.82 8.21
C LEU A 141 6.79 -7.49 8.95
N ASP A 142 7.43 -8.46 8.29
CA ASP A 142 8.62 -9.14 8.78
C ASP A 142 9.68 -9.30 7.66
N ALA A 143 10.71 -10.12 7.91
CA ALA A 143 11.81 -10.32 6.96
C ALA A 143 11.38 -11.03 5.65
N LYS A 144 10.19 -11.65 5.59
CA LYS A 144 9.72 -12.46 4.46
C LYS A 144 8.35 -12.02 3.95
N THR A 145 7.49 -11.48 4.80
CA THR A 145 6.09 -11.22 4.49
C THR A 145 5.74 -9.76 4.74
N LEU A 146 4.97 -9.20 3.81
CA LEU A 146 4.29 -7.91 3.93
C LEU A 146 2.81 -8.14 3.66
N VAL A 147 1.97 -7.73 4.61
CA VAL A 147 0.51 -7.78 4.49
C VAL A 147 -0.04 -6.38 4.68
N LEU A 148 -0.67 -5.86 3.64
CA LEU A 148 -1.30 -4.55 3.60
C LEU A 148 -2.82 -4.71 3.46
N GLU A 149 -3.55 -3.72 3.95
CA GLU A 149 -4.98 -3.52 3.68
C GLU A 149 -5.14 -2.12 3.09
N GLU A 150 -5.66 -1.99 1.87
CA GLU A 150 -5.90 -0.69 1.24
C GLU A 150 -7.14 -0.03 1.83
N ASN A 151 -6.98 1.19 2.34
CA ASN A 151 -8.01 1.84 3.16
C ASN A 151 -9.28 2.26 2.39
N GLU A 152 -9.21 2.37 1.06
CA GLU A 152 -10.33 2.79 0.22
C GLU A 152 -11.17 1.59 -0.29
N SER A 153 -10.58 0.40 -0.37
CA SER A 153 -11.17 -0.77 -1.04
C SER A 153 -11.30 -1.99 -0.13
N ASP A 154 -10.81 -1.93 1.11
CA ASP A 154 -10.62 -3.07 2.02
C ASP A 154 -9.83 -4.23 1.38
N LEU A 155 -9.07 -3.94 0.30
CA LEU A 155 -8.31 -4.94 -0.43
C LEU A 155 -7.10 -5.37 0.40
N LYS A 156 -7.05 -6.65 0.73
CA LYS A 156 -5.91 -7.25 1.41
C LYS A 156 -4.85 -7.72 0.41
N ILE A 157 -3.65 -7.17 0.55
CA ILE A 157 -2.50 -7.45 -0.32
C ILE A 157 -1.48 -8.25 0.49
N THR A 158 -1.11 -9.42 0.01
CA THR A 158 -0.06 -10.25 0.63
C THR A 158 1.11 -10.41 -0.32
N MET A 159 2.29 -9.98 0.13
CA MET A 159 3.53 -10.01 -0.64
C MET A 159 4.61 -10.81 0.07
N ILE A 160 5.46 -11.45 -0.73
CA ILE A 160 6.66 -12.16 -0.27
C ILE A 160 7.91 -11.42 -0.72
N ARG A 161 8.94 -11.44 0.14
CA ARG A 161 10.24 -10.87 -0.19
C ARG A 161 11.01 -11.75 -1.18
N GLN A 162 11.62 -11.13 -2.18
CA GLN A 162 12.54 -11.76 -3.15
C GLN A 162 14.01 -11.68 -2.70
#